data_AF-F2JLX1-F1
#
_entry.id   AF-F2JLX1-F1
#
_cell.length_a   1.000
_cell.length_b   1.000
_cell.length_c   1.000
_cell.angle_alpha   90.00
_cell.angle_beta   90.00
_cell.angle_gamma   90.00
#
_symmetry.space_group_name_H-M   'P 1'
#
loop_
_entity.id
_entity.type
_entity.pdbx_description
1 polymer ?
#
loop_
_entity_poly.entity_id
_entity_poly.type
_entity_poly.pdbx_seq_one_letter_code
_entity_poly.pdbx_strand_id
1 'polypeptide(L)'
;MCCYMLYTSRYKKELLEKLEELEQEEEMANEIEVRQIGSIYEVACLMEDTKEFCDEQLAHVMSDLVQKQVISRVCITYLKSKEELRHIDKRDIMNAFMNNNYLSRQEGFSSFTYYLLYVPILQEIKKTSIFNIEGWIQFRTQKYQILLSDLLEQFVLDYSMKKEVVTFIKLMRDMSILSVPLEEILHLIYNTEGAPQLYNKDMKNMTGFYIGQYCKELLLDSTLTREDYILHILISISPKQLIIHQRAKAREQQFLKTLEIIFDDNINYCKGCMWCSN
;
A
#
# COMPACT_ATOMS: atom_id res chain seq x y z
N MET A 1 -14.62 -37.09 18.45
CA MET A 1 -15.22 -35.88 19.04
C MET A 1 -14.20 -35.21 19.94
N CYS A 2 -13.66 -34.08 19.49
CA CYS A 2 -12.68 -33.27 20.19
C CYS A 2 -13.41 -32.11 20.86
N CYS A 3 -13.13 -31.84 22.14
CA CYS A 3 -13.78 -30.77 22.89
C CYS A 3 -12.75 -29.69 23.25
N TYR A 4 -13.07 -28.44 22.92
CA TYR A 4 -12.23 -27.28 23.18
C TYR A 4 -13.00 -26.22 23.97
N MET A 5 -12.32 -25.61 24.93
CA MET A 5 -12.88 -24.54 25.74
C MET A 5 -12.19 -23.21 25.42
N LEU A 6 -12.94 -22.31 24.78
CA LEU A 6 -12.44 -21.03 24.32
C LEU A 6 -13.02 -19.91 25.19
N TYR A 7 -12.18 -18.98 25.62
CA TYR A 7 -12.57 -17.89 26.51
C TYR A 7 -12.30 -16.54 25.89
N THR A 8 -13.31 -15.67 25.93
CA THR A 8 -13.15 -14.28 25.51
C THR A 8 -14.12 -13.33 26.21
N SER A 9 -13.72 -12.08 26.41
CA SER A 9 -14.58 -11.00 26.92
C SER A 9 -15.03 -10.01 25.84
N ARG A 10 -14.29 -9.92 24.73
CA ARG A 10 -14.43 -8.88 23.69
C ARG A 10 -14.60 -9.46 22.29
N TYR A 11 -14.10 -10.66 22.02
CA TYR A 11 -14.00 -11.21 20.67
C TYR A 11 -15.03 -12.31 20.41
N LYS A 12 -16.14 -12.34 21.15
CA LYS A 12 -17.18 -13.37 20.99
C LYS A 12 -17.70 -13.42 19.56
N LYS A 13 -18.01 -12.24 19.00
CA LYS A 13 -18.61 -12.16 17.66
C LYS A 13 -17.63 -12.69 16.60
N GLU A 14 -16.41 -12.20 16.62
CA GLU A 14 -15.38 -12.60 15.66
C GLU A 14 -14.98 -14.07 15.81
N LEU A 15 -15.01 -14.60 17.05
CA LEU A 15 -14.78 -16.02 17.30
C LEU A 15 -15.87 -16.89 16.68
N LEU A 16 -17.15 -16.55 16.91
CA LEU A 16 -18.27 -17.32 16.36
C LEU A 16 -18.29 -17.25 14.84
N GLU A 17 -18.08 -16.07 14.24
CA GLU A 17 -17.96 -15.92 12.78
C GLU A 17 -16.88 -16.84 12.22
N LYS A 18 -15.70 -16.90 12.85
CA LYS A 18 -14.57 -17.74 12.40
C LYS A 18 -14.82 -19.25 12.58
N LEU A 19 -15.59 -19.65 13.58
CA LEU A 19 -15.97 -21.05 13.79
C LEU A 19 -17.07 -21.49 12.81
N GLU A 20 -18.01 -20.60 12.49
CA GLU A 20 -19.04 -20.82 11.46
C GLU A 20 -18.40 -20.93 10.06
N GLU A 21 -17.41 -20.08 9.75
CA GLU A 21 -16.60 -20.20 8.52
C GLU A 21 -15.93 -21.57 8.41
N LEU A 22 -15.35 -22.08 9.52
CA LEU A 22 -14.72 -23.41 9.56
C LEU A 22 -15.72 -24.54 9.28
N GLU A 23 -16.90 -24.49 9.90
CA GLU A 23 -17.96 -25.50 9.72
C GLU A 23 -18.39 -25.62 8.26
N GLN A 24 -18.53 -24.47 7.57
CA GLN A 24 -18.89 -24.41 6.15
C GLN A 24 -17.77 -24.87 5.24
N GLU A 25 -16.52 -24.52 5.54
CA GLU A 25 -15.36 -24.78 4.67
C GLU A 25 -14.93 -26.25 4.70
N GLU A 26 -15.00 -26.91 5.85
CA GLU A 26 -14.53 -28.29 6.03
C GLU A 26 -15.65 -29.33 6.00
N GLU A 27 -16.90 -28.91 5.73
CA GLU A 27 -18.11 -29.77 5.78
C GLU A 27 -18.19 -30.57 7.10
N MET A 28 -17.77 -29.98 8.21
CA MET A 28 -17.69 -30.63 9.52
C MET A 28 -18.94 -30.34 10.35
N ALA A 29 -19.37 -31.31 11.16
CA ALA A 29 -20.35 -31.06 12.22
C ALA A 29 -19.63 -30.48 13.44
N ASN A 30 -19.91 -29.20 13.74
CA ASN A 30 -19.43 -28.55 14.95
C ASN A 30 -20.61 -28.25 15.87
N GLU A 31 -20.55 -28.68 17.12
CA GLU A 31 -21.49 -28.22 18.15
C GLU A 31 -20.84 -27.11 18.96
N ILE A 32 -21.45 -25.92 18.95
CA ILE A 32 -20.95 -24.75 19.65
C ILE A 32 -21.92 -24.36 20.75
N GLU A 33 -21.49 -24.49 22.00
CA GLU A 33 -22.24 -24.03 23.16
C GLU A 33 -21.59 -22.76 23.74
N VAL A 34 -22.39 -21.72 23.94
CA VAL A 34 -21.91 -20.45 24.49
C VAL A 34 -22.55 -20.18 25.84
N ARG A 35 -21.70 -20.00 26.86
CA ARG A 35 -22.10 -19.60 28.20
C ARG A 35 -21.48 -18.25 28.56
N GLN A 36 -22.25 -17.38 29.22
CA GLN A 36 -21.74 -16.14 29.77
C GLN A 36 -21.57 -16.25 31.29
N ILE A 37 -20.37 -15.93 31.78
CA ILE A 37 -20.00 -15.93 33.19
C ILE A 37 -19.46 -14.53 33.52
N GLY A 38 -20.33 -13.68 34.05
CA GLY A 38 -20.01 -12.26 34.27
C GLY A 38 -19.69 -11.55 32.96
N SER A 39 -18.48 -11.02 32.82
CA SER A 39 -17.99 -10.34 31.61
C SER A 39 -17.27 -11.27 30.62
N ILE A 40 -17.17 -12.57 30.92
CA ILE A 40 -16.44 -13.54 30.09
C ILE A 40 -17.46 -14.45 29.41
N TYR A 41 -17.23 -14.70 28.12
CA TYR A 41 -17.88 -15.75 27.35
C TYR A 41 -16.99 -16.98 27.31
N GLU A 42 -17.57 -18.10 27.68
CA GLU A 42 -17.05 -19.44 27.53
C GLU A 42 -17.73 -20.05 26.30
N VAL A 43 -16.93 -20.51 25.35
CA VAL A 43 -17.39 -21.13 24.10
C VAL A 43 -16.82 -22.54 24.09
N ALA A 44 -17.68 -23.54 24.32
CA ALA A 44 -17.35 -24.94 24.15
C ALA A 44 -17.56 -25.29 22.66
N CYS A 45 -16.52 -25.80 22.03
CA CYS A 45 -16.53 -26.21 20.63
C CYS A 45 -16.26 -27.72 20.56
N LEU A 46 -17.25 -28.48 20.10
CA LEU A 46 -17.12 -29.91 19.84
C LEU A 46 -16.96 -30.12 18.34
N MET A 47 -15.89 -30.83 17.96
CA MET A 47 -15.55 -31.09 16.57
C MET A 47 -15.50 -32.61 16.30
N GLU A 48 -16.16 -33.06 15.24
CA GLU A 48 -16.24 -34.48 14.86
C GLU A 48 -15.14 -34.93 13.88
N ASP A 49 -13.89 -34.98 14.34
CA ASP A 49 -12.78 -35.59 13.57
C ASP A 49 -11.71 -36.19 14.52
N THR A 50 -10.61 -36.66 13.92
CA THR A 50 -9.34 -36.99 14.55
C THR A 50 -8.77 -35.81 15.32
N LYS A 51 -8.11 -36.11 16.45
CA LYS A 51 -7.54 -35.09 17.33
C LYS A 51 -6.49 -34.22 16.64
N GLU A 52 -5.67 -34.83 15.79
CA GLU A 52 -4.64 -34.13 15.03
C GLU A 52 -5.24 -33.10 14.08
N PHE A 53 -6.26 -33.48 13.31
CA PHE A 53 -6.97 -32.57 12.41
C PHE A 53 -7.68 -31.46 13.19
N CYS A 54 -8.45 -31.78 14.23
CA CYS A 54 -9.15 -30.77 15.02
C CYS A 54 -8.19 -29.76 15.68
N ASP A 55 -7.03 -30.22 16.17
CA ASP A 55 -6.03 -29.33 16.78
C ASP A 55 -5.44 -28.36 15.75
N GLU A 56 -5.18 -28.83 14.53
CA GLU A 56 -4.70 -27.99 13.42
C GLU A 56 -5.75 -26.97 13.01
N GLN A 57 -7.00 -27.40 12.80
CA GLN A 57 -8.08 -26.49 12.39
C GLN A 57 -8.35 -25.41 13.42
N LEU A 58 -8.44 -25.77 14.70
CA LEU A 58 -8.61 -24.78 15.75
C LEU A 58 -7.41 -23.82 15.83
N ALA A 59 -6.19 -24.32 15.64
CA ALA A 59 -5.01 -23.47 15.61
C ALA A 59 -5.05 -22.48 14.44
N HIS A 60 -5.52 -22.89 13.27
CA HIS A 60 -5.72 -22.00 12.13
C HIS A 60 -6.75 -20.90 12.46
N VAL A 61 -7.93 -21.28 12.96
CA VAL A 61 -8.99 -20.34 13.36
C VAL A 61 -8.49 -19.33 14.41
N MET A 62 -7.84 -19.81 15.47
CA MET A 62 -7.30 -18.94 16.51
C MET A 62 -6.19 -18.03 15.97
N SER A 63 -5.34 -18.53 15.06
CA SER A 63 -4.26 -17.74 14.48
C SER A 63 -4.77 -16.61 13.61
N ASP A 64 -5.77 -16.88 12.76
CA ASP A 64 -6.44 -15.88 11.92
C ASP A 64 -7.06 -14.77 12.82
N LEU A 65 -7.85 -15.17 13.82
CA LEU A 65 -8.48 -14.24 14.74
C LEU A 65 -7.43 -13.39 15.48
N VAL A 66 -6.43 -14.02 16.09
CA VAL A 66 -5.37 -13.34 16.83
C VAL A 66 -4.59 -12.39 15.90
N GLN A 67 -4.24 -12.82 14.70
CA GLN A 67 -3.54 -12.00 13.71
C GLN A 67 -4.32 -10.73 13.40
N LYS A 68 -5.59 -10.87 12.99
CA LYS A 68 -6.46 -9.74 12.64
C LYS A 68 -6.56 -8.72 13.77
N GLN A 69 -6.76 -9.20 14.99
CA GLN A 69 -6.92 -8.34 16.17
C GLN A 69 -5.61 -7.67 16.59
N VAL A 70 -4.48 -8.36 16.48
CA VAL A 70 -3.17 -7.80 16.82
C VAL A 70 -2.76 -6.73 15.81
N ILE A 71 -2.90 -6.97 14.50
CA ILE A 71 -2.56 -5.98 13.47
C ILE A 71 -3.41 -4.72 13.66
N SER A 72 -4.73 -4.88 13.83
CA SER A 72 -5.66 -3.77 14.09
C SER A 72 -5.25 -2.97 15.34
N ARG A 73 -4.93 -3.65 16.44
CA ARG A 73 -4.51 -2.99 17.69
C ARG A 73 -3.21 -2.22 17.52
N VAL A 74 -2.22 -2.78 16.83
CA VAL A 74 -0.94 -2.11 16.54
C VAL A 74 -1.20 -0.85 15.71
N CYS A 75 -2.00 -0.96 14.64
CA CYS A 75 -2.37 0.18 13.79
C CYS A 75 -3.04 1.29 14.60
N ILE A 76 -4.07 0.96 15.39
CA ILE A 76 -4.80 1.95 16.19
C ILE A 76 -3.86 2.62 17.19
N THR A 77 -3.01 1.85 17.87
CA THR A 77 -2.10 2.38 18.90
C THR A 77 -1.05 3.30 18.29
N TYR A 78 -0.40 2.86 17.22
CA TYR A 78 0.64 3.63 16.52
C TYR A 78 0.05 4.88 15.86
N LEU A 79 -1.04 4.78 15.11
CA LEU A 79 -1.61 5.93 14.41
C LEU A 79 -2.26 6.94 15.36
N LYS A 80 -2.72 6.49 16.54
CA LYS A 80 -3.20 7.40 17.57
C LYS A 80 -2.07 8.30 18.10
N SER A 81 -0.84 7.81 18.21
CA SER A 81 0.30 8.61 18.69
C SER A 81 0.85 9.60 17.66
N LYS A 82 0.48 9.47 16.37
CA LYS A 82 0.88 10.37 15.28
C LYS A 82 -0.09 11.54 15.14
N GLU A 83 0.04 12.59 15.95
CA GLU A 83 -0.85 13.76 15.94
C GLU A 83 -0.78 14.57 14.64
N GLU A 84 0.36 14.53 13.95
CA GLU A 84 0.63 15.23 12.70
C GLU A 84 -0.17 14.67 11.50
N LEU A 85 -0.65 13.42 11.58
CA LEU A 85 -1.40 12.79 10.51
C LEU A 85 -2.89 13.16 10.58
N ARG A 86 -3.47 13.51 9.42
CA ARG A 86 -4.91 13.74 9.32
C ARG A 86 -5.70 12.46 9.56
N HIS A 87 -6.92 12.59 10.07
CA HIS A 87 -7.80 11.43 10.31
C HIS A 87 -8.07 10.58 9.07
N ILE A 88 -8.24 11.21 7.90
CA ILE A 88 -8.43 10.48 6.65
C ILE A 88 -7.19 9.68 6.27
N ASP A 89 -6.01 10.25 6.48
CA ASP A 89 -4.72 9.61 6.19
C ASP A 89 -4.50 8.41 7.12
N LYS A 90 -4.83 8.55 8.41
CA LYS A 90 -4.80 7.43 9.37
C LYS A 90 -5.71 6.28 8.92
N ARG A 91 -6.92 6.59 8.45
CA ARG A 91 -7.87 5.57 7.98
C ARG A 91 -7.34 4.86 6.72
N ASP A 92 -6.81 5.62 5.76
CA ASP A 92 -6.26 5.07 4.52
C ASP A 92 -5.03 4.18 4.81
N ILE A 93 -4.14 4.64 5.69
CA ILE A 93 -2.97 3.88 6.13
C ILE A 93 -3.40 2.59 6.81
N MET A 94 -4.33 2.65 7.77
CA MET A 94 -4.82 1.46 8.47
C MET A 94 -5.41 0.43 7.49
N ASN A 95 -6.28 0.87 6.57
CA ASN A 95 -6.88 -0.03 5.59
C ASN A 95 -5.83 -0.67 4.68
N ALA A 96 -4.90 0.13 4.14
CA ALA A 96 -3.87 -0.37 3.23
C ALA A 96 -2.87 -1.29 3.96
N PHE A 97 -2.51 -0.97 5.20
CA PHE A 97 -1.64 -1.81 6.01
C PHE A 97 -2.29 -3.14 6.37
N MET A 98 -3.57 -3.13 6.76
CA MET A 98 -4.34 -4.35 7.01
C MET A 98 -4.37 -5.23 5.75
N ASN A 99 -4.74 -4.68 4.60
CA ASN A 99 -4.82 -5.42 3.34
C ASN A 99 -3.48 -6.06 2.92
N ASN A 100 -2.35 -5.44 3.28
CA ASN A 100 -1.03 -5.95 2.88
C ASN A 100 -0.44 -6.97 3.86
N ASN A 101 -0.88 -6.98 5.13
CA ASN A 101 -0.23 -7.76 6.20
C ASN A 101 -1.15 -8.78 6.88
N TYR A 102 -2.46 -8.67 6.69
CA TYR A 102 -3.41 -9.69 7.09
C TYR A 102 -3.56 -10.72 5.97
N LEU A 103 -3.51 -11.99 6.34
CA LEU A 103 -3.83 -13.11 5.47
C LEU A 103 -4.89 -13.93 6.21
N SER A 104 -6.00 -14.21 5.54
CA SER A 104 -7.03 -15.10 6.04
C SER A 104 -6.53 -16.54 6.10
N ARG A 105 -7.24 -17.40 6.83
CA ARG A 105 -6.97 -18.84 6.89
C ARG A 105 -6.77 -19.48 5.49
N GLN A 106 -7.56 -19.08 4.50
CA GLN A 106 -7.49 -19.61 3.13
C GLN A 106 -6.24 -19.16 2.37
N GLU A 107 -5.72 -17.98 2.67
CA GLU A 107 -4.51 -17.43 2.05
C GLU A 107 -3.23 -17.97 2.70
N GLY A 108 -3.37 -18.69 3.82
CA GLY A 108 -2.28 -19.28 4.57
C GLY A 108 -1.57 -18.29 5.48
N PHE A 109 -0.27 -18.47 5.66
CA PHE A 109 0.52 -17.66 6.59
C PHE A 109 1.76 -17.07 5.93
N SER A 110 2.07 -15.83 6.30
CA SER A 110 3.43 -15.32 6.17
C SER A 110 4.37 -16.11 7.08
N SER A 111 5.67 -16.13 6.77
CA SER A 111 6.67 -16.82 7.61
C SER A 111 6.62 -16.34 9.06
N PHE A 112 6.47 -15.02 9.29
CA PHE A 112 6.42 -14.46 10.64
C PHE A 112 5.13 -14.84 11.37
N THR A 113 3.97 -14.80 10.71
CA THR A 113 2.70 -15.27 11.27
C THR A 113 2.79 -16.75 11.66
N TYR A 114 3.36 -17.57 10.79
CA TYR A 114 3.51 -19.01 11.03
C TYR A 114 4.32 -19.30 12.31
N TYR A 115 5.51 -18.71 12.43
CA TYR A 115 6.40 -18.99 13.57
C TYR A 115 6.01 -18.25 14.86
N LEU A 116 5.44 -17.05 14.78
CA LEU A 116 5.15 -16.23 15.95
C LEU A 116 3.73 -16.41 16.49
N LEU A 117 2.78 -16.86 15.66
CA LEU A 117 1.40 -17.10 16.07
C LEU A 117 1.03 -18.58 15.93
N TYR A 118 1.04 -19.13 14.72
CA TYR A 118 0.46 -20.46 14.46
C TYR A 118 1.15 -21.59 15.24
N VAL A 119 2.48 -21.72 15.12
CA VAL A 119 3.22 -22.82 15.79
C VAL A 119 3.03 -22.76 17.32
N PRO A 120 3.19 -21.61 18.00
CA PRO A 120 2.92 -21.52 19.44
C PRO A 120 1.46 -21.81 19.82
N ILE A 121 0.49 -21.35 19.01
CA ILE A 121 -0.95 -21.59 19.25
C ILE A 121 -1.26 -23.09 19.15
N LEU A 122 -0.79 -23.74 18.08
CA LEU A 122 -0.97 -25.18 17.86
C LEU A 122 -0.39 -26.00 19.02
N GLN A 123 0.81 -25.65 19.49
CA GLN A 123 1.43 -26.31 20.64
C GLN A 123 0.60 -26.17 21.93
N GLU A 124 0.00 -25.00 22.17
CA GLU A 124 -0.85 -24.80 23.34
C GLU A 124 -2.16 -25.60 23.22
N ILE A 125 -2.81 -25.57 22.05
CA ILE A 125 -4.06 -26.30 21.80
C ILE A 125 -3.85 -27.81 21.98
N LYS A 126 -2.78 -28.37 21.41
CA LYS A 126 -2.40 -29.79 21.59
C LYS A 126 -2.19 -30.15 23.05
N LYS A 127 -1.73 -29.21 23.88
CA LYS A 127 -1.44 -29.43 25.30
C LYS A 127 -2.65 -29.31 26.20
N THR A 128 -3.51 -28.31 25.99
CA THR A 128 -4.53 -27.93 26.98
C THR A 128 -5.97 -28.07 26.47
N SER A 129 -6.18 -28.04 25.14
CA SER A 129 -7.51 -27.86 24.52
C SER A 129 -8.30 -26.65 25.08
N ILE A 130 -7.60 -25.71 25.73
CA ILE A 130 -8.15 -24.51 26.34
C ILE A 130 -7.44 -23.30 25.74
N PHE A 131 -8.19 -22.30 25.30
CA PHE A 131 -7.61 -21.10 24.71
C PHE A 131 -8.27 -19.83 25.26
N ASN A 132 -7.48 -18.88 25.75
CA ASN A 132 -7.96 -17.57 26.17
C ASN A 132 -7.47 -16.50 25.18
N ILE A 133 -8.39 -15.91 24.42
CA ILE A 133 -8.07 -15.04 23.29
C ILE A 133 -7.37 -13.76 23.77
N GLU A 134 -7.96 -13.05 24.72
CA GLU A 134 -7.40 -11.82 25.27
C GLU A 134 -6.04 -12.05 25.93
N GLY A 135 -5.89 -13.12 26.71
CA GLY A 135 -4.64 -13.49 27.34
C GLY A 135 -3.56 -13.77 26.30
N TRP A 136 -3.90 -14.46 25.22
CA TRP A 136 -2.98 -14.70 24.13
C TRP A 136 -2.54 -13.39 23.47
N ILE A 137 -3.50 -12.58 23.03
CA ILE A 137 -3.26 -11.29 22.40
C ILE A 137 -2.44 -10.39 23.32
N GLN A 138 -2.71 -10.36 24.62
CA GLN A 138 -2.03 -9.47 25.56
C GLN A 138 -0.60 -9.92 25.89
N PHE A 139 -0.38 -11.21 26.13
CA PHE A 139 0.87 -11.68 26.74
C PHE A 139 1.78 -12.45 25.78
N ARG A 140 1.22 -13.11 24.75
CA ARG A 140 1.98 -14.02 23.88
C ARG A 140 2.28 -13.50 22.48
N THR A 141 1.83 -12.30 22.13
CA THR A 141 2.05 -11.72 20.80
C THR A 141 3.04 -10.55 20.76
N GLN A 142 3.80 -10.32 21.84
CA GLN A 142 4.68 -9.14 21.94
C GLN A 142 5.72 -9.05 20.82
N LYS A 143 6.37 -10.17 20.45
CA LYS A 143 7.34 -10.21 19.35
C LYS A 143 6.69 -9.87 18.00
N TYR A 144 5.48 -10.38 17.78
CA TYR A 144 4.71 -10.09 16.57
C TYR A 144 4.30 -8.62 16.50
N GLN A 145 3.89 -8.03 17.63
CA GLN A 145 3.55 -6.60 17.72
C GLN A 145 4.74 -5.67 17.44
N ILE A 146 5.94 -6.01 17.93
CA ILE A 146 7.16 -5.23 17.66
C ILE A 146 7.44 -5.23 16.16
N LEU A 147 7.46 -6.42 15.53
CA LEU A 147 7.66 -6.55 14.09
C LEU A 147 6.64 -5.72 13.28
N LEU A 148 5.36 -5.83 13.64
CA LEU A 148 4.30 -5.05 12.99
C LEU A 148 4.47 -3.54 13.18
N SER A 149 4.98 -3.10 14.33
CA SER A 149 5.20 -1.68 14.60
C SER A 149 6.31 -1.12 13.73
N ASP A 150 7.41 -1.88 13.57
CA ASP A 150 8.52 -1.49 12.68
C ASP A 150 8.07 -1.44 11.21
N LEU A 151 7.29 -2.44 10.78
CA LEU A 151 6.69 -2.45 9.44
C LEU A 151 5.74 -1.27 9.21
N LEU A 152 4.90 -0.95 10.21
CA LEU A 152 3.95 0.14 10.13
C LEU A 152 4.65 1.50 10.08
N GLU A 153 5.75 1.67 10.83
CA GLU A 153 6.55 2.89 10.77
C GLU A 153 7.07 3.15 9.36
N GLN A 154 7.71 2.17 8.73
CA GLN A 154 8.17 2.31 7.35
C GLN A 154 7.00 2.55 6.39
N PHE A 155 5.88 1.85 6.58
CA PHE A 155 4.70 2.02 5.75
C PHE A 155 4.12 3.44 5.81
N VAL A 156 4.11 4.05 7.00
CA VAL A 156 3.65 5.43 7.21
C VAL A 156 4.59 6.43 6.52
N LEU A 157 5.90 6.22 6.60
CA LEU A 157 6.89 7.04 5.90
C LEU A 157 6.70 6.98 4.38
N ASP A 158 6.59 5.77 3.81
CA ASP A 158 6.36 5.55 2.38
C ASP A 158 5.04 6.16 1.90
N TYR A 159 3.96 5.99 2.68
CA TYR A 159 2.66 6.60 2.37
C TYR A 159 2.76 8.13 2.33
N SER A 160 3.43 8.71 3.32
CA SER A 160 3.59 10.17 3.45
C SER A 160 4.42 10.72 2.28
N MET A 161 5.54 10.09 1.96
CA MET A 161 6.38 10.46 0.82
C MET A 161 5.61 10.40 -0.50
N LYS A 162 4.87 9.32 -0.76
CA LYS A 162 4.03 9.20 -1.96
C LYS A 162 3.00 10.33 -2.04
N LYS A 163 2.41 10.70 -0.90
CA LYS A 163 1.42 11.77 -0.82
C LYS A 163 2.03 13.15 -1.06
N GLU A 164 3.22 13.40 -0.53
CA GLU A 164 3.99 14.62 -0.78
C GLU A 164 4.31 14.78 -2.26
N VAL A 165 4.76 13.71 -2.93
CA VAL A 165 4.99 13.72 -4.39
C VAL A 165 3.73 14.09 -5.16
N VAL A 166 2.59 13.47 -4.86
CA VAL A 166 1.31 13.81 -5.52
C VAL A 166 0.90 15.25 -5.24
N THR A 167 1.12 15.73 -4.02
CA THR A 167 0.78 17.12 -3.63
C THR A 167 1.68 18.11 -4.36
N PHE A 168 2.97 17.83 -4.46
CA PHE A 168 3.93 18.63 -5.19
C PHE A 168 3.56 18.74 -6.68
N ILE A 169 3.24 17.62 -7.33
CA ILE A 169 2.82 17.60 -8.74
C ILE A 169 1.56 18.46 -8.95
N LYS A 170 0.59 18.40 -8.02
CA LYS A 170 -0.61 19.25 -8.08
C LYS A 170 -0.28 20.73 -7.94
N LEU A 171 0.62 21.10 -7.01
CA LEU A 171 1.07 22.48 -6.88
C LEU A 171 1.77 22.97 -8.17
N MET A 172 2.58 22.13 -8.81
CA MET A 172 3.20 22.45 -10.09
C MET A 172 2.17 22.69 -11.19
N ARG A 173 1.12 21.87 -11.26
CA ARG A 173 -0.03 22.07 -12.15
C ARG A 173 -0.71 23.42 -11.88
N ASP A 174 -1.02 23.71 -10.62
CA ASP A 174 -1.72 24.95 -10.26
C ASP A 174 -0.86 26.19 -10.60
N MET A 175 0.46 26.11 -10.43
CA MET A 175 1.40 27.18 -10.82
C MET A 175 1.54 27.30 -12.35
N SER A 176 1.56 26.19 -13.09
CA SER A 176 1.70 26.22 -14.55
C SER A 176 0.53 26.96 -15.20
N ILE A 177 -0.70 26.75 -14.71
CA ILE A 177 -1.92 27.41 -15.18
C ILE A 177 -1.88 28.93 -14.97
N LEU A 178 -1.28 29.40 -13.87
CA LEU A 178 -1.20 30.82 -13.53
C LEU A 178 -0.02 31.55 -14.18
N SER A 179 0.93 30.81 -14.75
CA SER A 179 2.17 31.38 -15.30
C SER A 179 1.94 32.03 -16.65
N VAL A 180 2.63 33.16 -16.91
CA VAL A 180 2.65 33.77 -18.25
C VAL A 180 3.54 32.92 -19.16
N PRO A 181 3.00 32.34 -20.26
CA PRO A 181 3.78 31.47 -21.13
C PRO A 181 4.93 32.21 -21.80
N LEU A 182 6.15 31.68 -21.69
CA LEU A 182 7.32 32.22 -22.37
C LEU A 182 7.42 31.74 -23.83
N GLU A 183 6.77 30.62 -24.14
CA GLU A 183 6.69 30.05 -25.49
C GLU A 183 5.24 29.73 -25.84
N GLU A 184 4.83 30.05 -27.07
CA GLU A 184 3.51 29.69 -27.59
C GLU A 184 3.41 28.17 -27.80
N ILE A 185 4.40 27.57 -28.47
CA ILE A 185 4.40 26.15 -28.83
C ILE A 185 5.78 25.57 -28.59
N LEU A 186 5.84 24.48 -27.83
CA LEU A 186 6.99 23.59 -27.74
C LEU A 186 6.62 22.19 -28.22
N HIS A 187 7.60 21.52 -28.82
CA HIS A 187 7.49 20.13 -29.22
C HIS A 187 8.44 19.27 -28.38
N LEU A 188 7.90 18.20 -27.80
CA LEU A 188 8.67 17.17 -27.12
C LEU A 188 8.85 15.98 -28.08
N ILE A 189 10.09 15.66 -28.42
CA ILE A 189 10.42 14.58 -29.37
C ILE A 189 11.41 13.64 -28.70
N TYR A 190 11.13 12.33 -28.78
CA TYR A 190 12.04 11.30 -28.29
C TYR A 190 13.04 10.91 -29.37
N ASN A 191 14.32 10.88 -29.01
CA ASN A 191 15.37 10.40 -29.91
C ASN A 191 15.35 8.85 -30.03
N THR A 192 16.28 8.29 -30.79
CA THR A 192 16.41 6.83 -30.99
C THR A 192 16.71 6.06 -29.72
N GLU A 193 17.30 6.69 -28.71
CA GLU A 193 17.60 6.11 -27.40
C GLU A 193 16.43 6.26 -26.41
N GLY A 194 15.34 6.90 -26.84
CA GLY A 194 14.16 7.15 -26.02
C GLY A 194 14.30 8.31 -25.04
N ALA A 195 15.31 9.17 -25.21
CA ALA A 195 15.53 10.37 -24.40
C ALA A 195 14.76 11.58 -24.96
N PRO A 196 14.14 12.41 -24.10
CA PRO A 196 13.36 13.56 -24.54
C PRO A 196 14.22 14.75 -25.00
N GLN A 197 13.75 15.42 -26.05
CA GLN A 197 14.33 16.63 -26.61
C GLN A 197 13.25 17.69 -26.88
N LEU A 198 13.58 18.95 -26.64
CA LEU A 198 12.69 20.09 -26.83
C LEU A 198 13.02 20.83 -28.12
N TYR A 199 11.97 21.13 -28.89
CA TYR A 199 12.02 21.89 -30.12
C TYR A 199 11.04 23.07 -30.05
N ASN A 200 11.42 24.21 -30.61
CA ASN A 200 10.52 25.36 -30.70
C ASN A 200 9.51 25.18 -31.86
N LYS A 201 8.61 26.16 -32.02
CA LYS A 201 7.60 26.20 -33.11
C LYS A 201 8.17 26.02 -34.53
N ASP A 202 9.43 26.40 -34.75
CA ASP A 202 10.11 26.30 -36.05
C ASP A 202 10.84 24.95 -36.21
N MET A 203 10.60 23.99 -35.31
CA MET A 203 11.23 22.68 -35.25
C MET A 203 12.77 22.73 -35.16
N LYS A 204 13.30 23.77 -34.51
CA LYS A 204 14.72 23.86 -34.13
C LYS A 204 14.91 23.23 -32.76
N ASN A 205 15.92 22.35 -32.62
CA ASN A 205 16.25 21.76 -31.31
C ASN A 205 16.77 22.85 -30.38
N MET A 206 16.04 23.10 -29.28
CA MET A 206 16.34 24.11 -28.27
C MET A 206 16.81 23.50 -26.96
N THR A 207 16.92 22.17 -26.87
CA THR A 207 17.16 21.47 -25.61
C THR A 207 18.43 21.96 -24.90
N GLY A 208 19.55 22.07 -25.61
CA GLY A 208 20.81 22.54 -25.02
C GLY A 208 20.75 24.00 -24.57
N PHE A 209 20.05 24.85 -25.34
CA PHE A 209 19.85 26.26 -25.01
C PHE A 209 19.03 26.40 -23.72
N TYR A 210 17.89 25.72 -23.62
CA TYR A 210 17.05 25.80 -22.43
C TYR A 210 17.71 25.21 -21.18
N ILE A 211 18.48 24.12 -21.31
CA ILE A 211 19.27 23.61 -20.18
C ILE A 211 20.29 24.65 -19.71
N GLY A 212 21.01 25.28 -20.62
CA GLY A 212 21.97 26.33 -20.27
C GLY A 212 21.32 27.58 -19.66
N GLN A 213 20.06 27.86 -20.00
CA GLN A 213 19.34 29.03 -19.50
C GLN A 213 18.67 28.77 -18.14
N TYR A 214 17.95 27.65 -18.00
CA TYR A 214 17.06 27.39 -16.86
C TYR A 214 17.64 26.41 -15.85
N CYS A 215 18.55 25.52 -16.25
CA CYS A 215 19.01 24.42 -15.38
C CYS A 215 20.41 24.63 -14.78
N LYS A 216 20.97 25.85 -14.78
CA LYS A 216 22.38 26.08 -14.39
C LYS A 216 22.75 25.50 -13.01
N GLU A 217 21.89 25.71 -12.02
CA GLU A 217 22.11 25.22 -10.65
C GLU A 217 21.92 23.69 -10.54
N LEU A 218 21.06 23.13 -11.39
CA LEU A 218 20.76 21.69 -11.45
C LEU A 218 21.87 20.88 -12.15
N LEU A 219 22.74 21.50 -12.94
CA LEU A 219 23.83 20.80 -13.62
C LEU A 219 24.92 20.29 -12.67
N LEU A 220 24.92 20.75 -11.41
CA LEU A 220 25.85 20.31 -10.38
C LEU A 220 25.44 18.96 -9.76
N ASP A 221 24.18 18.56 -9.93
CA ASP A 221 23.66 17.32 -9.38
C ASP A 221 23.71 16.20 -10.43
N SER A 222 24.64 15.26 -10.24
CA SER A 222 24.83 14.12 -11.13
C SER A 222 23.73 13.06 -11.02
N THR A 223 22.81 13.17 -10.05
CA THR A 223 21.70 12.23 -9.87
C THR A 223 20.51 12.52 -10.78
N LEU A 224 20.44 13.73 -11.35
CA LEU A 224 19.34 14.17 -12.21
C LEU A 224 19.39 13.53 -13.59
N THR A 225 18.21 13.11 -14.05
CA THR A 225 17.99 12.49 -15.35
C THR A 225 17.70 13.54 -16.43
N ARG A 226 17.62 13.09 -17.69
CA ARG A 226 17.26 13.99 -18.79
C ARG A 226 15.84 14.52 -18.63
N GLU A 227 14.93 13.65 -18.20
CA GLU A 227 13.53 13.90 -17.91
C GLU A 227 13.36 14.98 -16.85
N ASP A 228 14.19 14.97 -15.79
CA ASP A 228 14.15 15.98 -14.72
C ASP A 228 14.48 17.39 -15.25
N TYR A 229 15.50 17.50 -16.10
CA TYR A 229 15.82 18.78 -16.74
C TYR A 229 14.69 19.26 -17.66
N ILE A 230 14.11 18.36 -18.46
CA ILE A 230 13.00 18.73 -19.35
C ILE A 230 11.78 19.15 -18.51
N LEU A 231 11.48 18.45 -17.43
CA LEU A 231 10.40 18.82 -16.52
C LEU A 231 10.59 20.23 -15.96
N HIS A 232 11.79 20.51 -15.45
CA HIS A 232 12.13 21.81 -14.89
C HIS A 232 12.00 22.94 -15.93
N ILE A 233 12.50 22.71 -17.15
CA ILE A 233 12.38 23.65 -18.27
C ILE A 233 10.91 23.92 -18.61
N LEU A 234 10.11 22.85 -18.75
CA LEU A 234 8.69 22.99 -19.11
C LEU A 234 7.90 23.73 -18.03
N ILE A 235 8.19 23.47 -16.74
CA ILE A 235 7.57 24.21 -15.62
C ILE A 235 7.99 25.69 -15.66
N SER A 236 9.26 25.97 -15.94
CA SER A 236 9.79 27.34 -16.00
C SER A 236 9.26 28.15 -17.19
N ILE A 237 9.08 27.50 -18.34
CA ILE A 237 8.58 28.13 -19.57
C ILE A 237 7.05 28.22 -19.58
N SER A 238 6.38 27.23 -18.98
CA SER A 238 4.93 27.00 -19.01
C SER A 238 4.32 27.27 -20.41
N PRO A 239 4.67 26.47 -21.44
CA PRO A 239 4.24 26.76 -22.80
C PRO A 239 2.71 26.72 -22.94
N LYS A 240 2.13 27.54 -23.82
CA LYS A 240 0.68 27.48 -24.10
C LYS A 240 0.27 26.12 -24.68
N GLN A 241 1.13 25.54 -25.51
CA GLN A 241 0.91 24.22 -26.09
C GLN A 241 2.19 23.39 -26.10
N LEU A 242 2.10 22.17 -25.58
CA LEU A 242 3.15 21.16 -25.65
C LEU A 242 2.70 20.02 -26.57
N ILE A 243 3.38 19.85 -27.70
CA ILE A 243 3.06 18.79 -28.66
C ILE A 243 4.03 17.62 -28.46
N ILE A 244 3.51 16.47 -28.04
CA ILE A 244 4.30 15.27 -27.79
C ILE A 244 4.31 14.38 -29.03
N HIS A 245 5.51 14.12 -29.54
CA HIS A 245 5.77 13.29 -30.71
C HIS A 245 6.36 11.93 -30.31
N GLN A 246 6.10 10.91 -31.13
CA GLN A 246 6.73 9.59 -31.03
C GLN A 246 6.67 8.96 -29.62
N ARG A 247 5.59 9.16 -28.84
CA ARG A 247 5.46 8.72 -27.43
C ARG A 247 5.78 7.24 -27.18
N ALA A 248 5.60 6.39 -28.18
CA ALA A 248 5.92 4.96 -28.11
C ALA A 248 7.43 4.70 -27.94
N LYS A 249 8.30 5.65 -28.32
CA LYS A 249 9.75 5.57 -28.11
C LYS A 249 10.18 6.06 -26.72
N ALA A 250 9.28 6.61 -25.91
CA ALA A 250 9.64 7.10 -24.58
C ALA A 250 10.16 5.96 -23.71
N ARG A 251 11.41 6.09 -23.25
CA ARG A 251 12.03 5.11 -22.35
C ARG A 251 11.34 5.08 -21.00
N GLU A 252 10.99 6.26 -20.47
CA GLU A 252 10.30 6.42 -19.20
C GLU A 252 8.83 6.83 -19.43
N GLN A 253 7.94 5.85 -19.45
CA GLN A 253 6.50 6.10 -19.65
C GLN A 253 5.88 6.85 -18.47
N GLN A 254 6.46 6.77 -17.27
CA GLN A 254 5.96 7.51 -16.11
C GLN A 254 6.16 9.02 -16.26
N PHE A 255 7.22 9.45 -16.96
CA PHE A 255 7.48 10.86 -17.23
C PHE A 255 6.33 11.51 -18.04
N LEU A 256 5.80 10.80 -19.05
CA LEU A 256 4.65 11.28 -19.82
C LEU A 256 3.42 11.49 -18.95
N LYS A 257 3.11 10.54 -18.06
CA LYS A 257 1.98 10.68 -17.12
C LYS A 257 2.15 11.88 -16.20
N THR A 258 3.38 12.13 -15.73
CA THR A 258 3.68 13.32 -14.92
C THR A 258 3.41 14.61 -15.72
N LEU A 259 3.84 14.68 -16.98
CA LEU A 259 3.55 15.83 -17.84
C LEU A 259 2.05 16.02 -18.08
N GLU A 260 1.30 14.95 -18.34
CA GLU A 260 -0.16 14.98 -18.49
C GLU A 260 -0.84 15.58 -17.26
N ILE A 261 -0.40 15.23 -16.05
CA ILE A 261 -0.98 15.79 -14.82
C ILE A 261 -0.69 17.30 -14.70
N ILE A 262 0.53 17.72 -15.04
CA ILE A 262 1.01 19.10 -14.81
C ILE A 262 0.50 20.09 -15.86
N PHE A 263 0.47 19.69 -17.14
CA PHE A 263 0.13 20.57 -18.25
C PHE A 263 -1.27 20.32 -18.81
N ASP A 264 -1.90 19.19 -18.47
CA ASP A 264 -3.31 18.88 -18.71
C ASP A 264 -3.77 19.27 -20.13
N ASP A 265 -4.69 20.25 -20.24
CA ASP A 265 -5.26 20.75 -21.49
C ASP A 265 -4.23 21.32 -22.49
N ASN A 266 -3.01 21.67 -22.03
CA ASN A 266 -1.97 22.21 -22.90
C ASN A 266 -1.21 21.12 -23.67
N ILE A 267 -1.41 19.83 -23.37
CA ILE A 267 -0.74 18.72 -24.06
C ILE A 267 -1.54 18.24 -25.27
N ASN A 268 -0.86 18.10 -26.40
CA ASN A 268 -1.40 17.48 -27.59
C ASN A 268 -0.49 16.36 -28.10
N TYR A 269 -1.09 15.22 -28.43
CA TYR A 269 -0.37 14.11 -29.03
C TYR A 269 -0.34 14.23 -30.56
N CYS A 270 0.86 14.20 -31.13
CA CYS A 270 1.04 14.19 -32.58
C CYS A 270 0.46 12.90 -33.19
N LYS A 271 -0.40 13.03 -34.20
CA LYS A 271 -1.04 11.91 -34.93
C LYS A 271 -0.19 11.36 -36.09
N GLY A 272 1.06 11.81 -36.20
CA GLY A 272 1.94 11.53 -37.33
C GLY A 272 2.18 12.78 -38.17
N CYS A 273 3.44 13.17 -38.30
CA CYS A 273 3.90 14.27 -39.14
C CYS A 273 5.23 13.89 -39.81
N MET A 274 5.74 14.77 -40.68
CA MET A 274 7.05 14.59 -41.34
C MET A 274 8.20 14.35 -40.34
N TRP A 275 8.13 14.91 -39.13
CA TRP A 275 9.13 14.73 -38.07
C TRP A 275 8.93 13.46 -37.23
N CYS A 276 7.78 12.80 -37.37
CA CYS A 276 7.51 11.48 -36.78
C CYS A 276 7.84 10.32 -37.72
N SER A 277 8.07 10.62 -39.00
CA SER A 277 8.26 9.62 -40.07
C SER A 277 9.74 9.26 -40.30
N ASN A 278 10.64 9.89 -39.55
CA ASN A 278 12.08 9.60 -39.50
C ASN A 278 12.46 8.97 -38.15
#